data_AF-A0A7W7D8K7-F1
#
_entry.id   AF-A0A7W7D8K7-F1
#
_cell.length_a   1.000
_cell.length_b   1.000
_cell.length_c   1.000
_cell.angle_alpha   90.00
_cell.angle_beta   90.00
_cell.angle_gamma   90.00
#
_symmetry.space_group_name_H-M   'P 1'
#
loop_
_entity.id
_entity.type
_entity.pdbx_description
1 polymer ?
#
loop_
_entity_poly.entity_id
_entity_poly.type
_entity_poly.pdbx_seq_one_letter_code
_entity_poly.pdbx_strand_id
1 'polypeptide(L)' 'MPQSKADRDAAIKKIKDKVCADFKADGVTPSEVVLKDNGDIVIDRSKTHSWAQPMTVGKWR' A
#
# COMPACT_ATOMS: atom_id res chain seq x y z
N MET A 1 -16.87 -18.16 -11.12
CA MET A 1 -15.41 -18.25 -11.27
C MET A 1 -14.77 -17.49 -10.12
N PRO A 2 -14.12 -18.16 -9.15
CA PRO A 2 -13.46 -17.46 -8.05
C PRO A 2 -12.26 -16.70 -8.61
N GLN A 3 -12.23 -15.36 -8.48
CA GLN A 3 -11.04 -14.57 -8.76
C GLN A 3 -9.92 -15.09 -7.85
N SER A 4 -8.96 -15.78 -8.46
CA SER A 4 -7.89 -16.48 -7.77
C SER A 4 -7.13 -15.50 -6.89
N LYS A 5 -6.76 -15.94 -5.68
CA LYS A 5 -5.87 -15.20 -4.76
C LYS A 5 -4.62 -14.66 -5.49
N ALA A 6 -4.16 -15.35 -6.52
CA ALA A 6 -3.05 -14.96 -7.39
C ALA A 6 -3.24 -13.61 -8.11
N ASP A 7 -4.42 -13.32 -8.65
CA ASP A 7 -4.70 -12.05 -9.33
C ASP A 7 -4.70 -10.88 -8.34
N ARG A 8 -5.21 -11.14 -7.13
CA ARG A 8 -5.22 -10.16 -6.04
C ARG A 8 -3.81 -9.86 -5.55
N ASP A 9 -2.96 -10.87 -5.43
CA ASP A 9 -1.55 -10.71 -5.04
C ASP A 9 -0.75 -9.92 -6.10
N ALA A 10 -0.97 -10.22 -7.39
CA ALA A 10 -0.37 -9.48 -8.49
C ALA A 10 -0.81 -8.01 -8.53
N ALA A 11 -2.09 -7.74 -8.25
CA ALA A 11 -2.61 -6.38 -8.12
C ALA A 11 -1.97 -5.66 -6.92
N ILE A 12 -1.92 -6.30 -5.75
CA ILE A 12 -1.28 -5.79 -4.54
C ILE A 12 0.17 -5.40 -4.83
N LYS A 13 0.94 -6.27 -5.49
CA LYS A 13 2.34 -5.98 -5.84
C LYS A 13 2.46 -4.75 -6.73
N LYS A 14 1.64 -4.65 -7.79
CA LYS A 14 1.61 -3.46 -8.67
C LYS A 14 1.27 -2.18 -7.92
N ILE A 15 0.30 -2.24 -7.01
CA ILE A 15 -0.11 -1.07 -6.21
C ILE A 15 1.02 -0.65 -5.28
N LYS A 16 1.66 -1.61 -4.60
CA LYS A 16 2.81 -1.33 -3.73
C LYS A 16 3.98 -0.71 -4.49
N ASP A 17 4.33 -1.25 -5.66
CA ASP A 17 5.37 -0.68 -6.53
C ASP A 17 5.03 0.74 -6.96
N LYS A 18 3.77 0.98 -7.37
CA LYS A 18 3.31 2.31 -7.78
C LYS A 18 3.35 3.31 -6.63
N VAL A 19 2.84 2.93 -5.45
CA VAL A 19 2.85 3.76 -4.25
C VAL A 19 4.29 4.03 -3.79
N CYS A 20 5.18 3.03 -3.84
CA CYS A 20 6.59 3.22 -3.53
C CYS A 20 7.28 4.16 -4.53
N ALA A 21 6.90 4.14 -5.81
CA ALA A 21 7.39 5.06 -6.83
C ALA A 21 6.87 6.50 -6.63
N ASP A 22 5.57 6.67 -6.37
CA ASP A 22 4.94 7.96 -6.07
C ASP A 22 5.54 8.60 -4.81
N PHE A 23 5.73 7.79 -3.76
CA PHE A 23 6.26 8.21 -2.46
C PHE A 23 7.76 7.90 -2.32
N LYS A 24 8.50 7.82 -3.43
CA LYS A 24 9.94 7.57 -3.43
C LYS A 24 10.72 8.67 -2.72
N ALA A 25 10.24 9.92 -2.83
CA ALA A 25 10.81 11.08 -2.14
C ALA A 25 10.66 10.95 -0.60
N ASP A 26 9.57 10.32 -0.15
CA ASP A 26 9.28 10.04 1.25
C ASP A 26 9.96 8.77 1.78
N GLY A 27 10.70 8.05 0.93
CA GLY A 27 11.39 6.80 1.29
C GLY A 27 10.44 5.66 1.67
N VAL A 28 9.17 5.71 1.21
CA VAL A 28 8.16 4.71 1.60
C VAL A 28 8.55 3.34 1.07
N THR A 29 8.59 2.36 1.97
CA THR A 29 8.86 0.97 1.62
C THR A 29 7.55 0.18 1.35
N PRO A 30 7.57 -0.87 0.53
CA PRO A 30 6.39 -1.71 0.30
C PRO A 30 5.87 -2.44 1.56
N SER A 31 6.68 -2.46 2.63
CA SER A 31 6.32 -2.97 3.95
C SER A 31 5.46 -1.98 4.76
N GLU A 32 5.59 -0.69 4.47
CA GLU A 32 4.77 0.39 5.08
C GLU A 32 3.45 0.59 4.35
N VAL A 33 3.30 0.03 3.14
CA VAL A 33 2.05 0.09 2.37
C VAL A 33 1.12 -1.05 2.81
N VAL A 34 0.05 -0.66 3.50
CA VAL A 34 -1.03 -1.52 3.97
C VAL A 34 -2.23 -1.38 3.04
N LEU A 35 -2.62 -2.47 2.39
CA LEU A 35 -3.88 -2.52 1.64
C LEU A 35 -4.97 -3.11 2.54
N LYS A 36 -6.03 -2.35 2.75
CA LYS A 36 -7.22 -2.80 3.47
C LYS A 36 -8.16 -3.57 2.55
N ASP A 37 -8.94 -4.50 3.12
CA ASP A 37 -9.97 -5.26 2.41
C ASP A 37 -11.07 -4.39 1.81
N ASN A 38 -11.28 -3.19 2.35
CA ASN A 38 -12.22 -2.21 1.80
C ASN A 38 -11.78 -1.60 0.47
N GLY A 39 -10.53 -1.84 0.04
CA GLY A 39 -9.96 -1.18 -1.12
C GLY A 39 -9.09 0.03 -0.77
N ASP A 40 -8.93 0.40 0.49
CA ASP A 40 -8.08 1.54 0.85
C ASP A 40 -6.59 1.17 0.84
N ILE A 41 -5.78 2.07 0.28
CA ILE A 41 -4.32 2.01 0.30
C ILE A 41 -3.87 2.98 1.39
N VAL A 42 -3.27 2.45 2.45
CA VAL A 42 -2.79 3.21 3.60
C VAL A 42 -1.27 3.08 3.67
N ILE A 43 -0.58 4.20 3.71
CA ILE A 43 0.84 4.24 4.05
C ILE A 43 0.94 4.45 5.55
N ASP A 44 1.46 3.44 6.24
CA ASP A 44 1.72 3.50 7.68
C ASP A 44 3.22 3.51 7.93
N ARG A 45 3.79 4.72 8.06
CA ARG A 45 5.18 4.90 8.49
C ARG A 45 5.34 4.97 10.01
N SER A 46 4.26 4.82 10.78
CA SER A 46 4.29 4.92 12.24
C SER A 46 5.23 3.89 12.88
N LYS A 47 5.45 2.76 12.19
CA LYS A 47 6.41 1.71 12.58
C LYS A 47 7.87 2.17 12.51
N THR A 48 8.20 3.01 11.54
CA THR A 48 9.56 3.51 11.31
C THR A 48 9.79 4.84 12.01
N HIS A 49 8.77 5.69 12.01
CA HIS A 49 8.80 7.04 12.56
C HIS A 49 7.64 7.21 13.53
N SER A 50 7.94 7.34 14.83
CA SER A 50 6.91 7.48 15.88
C SER A 50 6.03 8.73 15.74
N TRP A 51 6.48 9.72 14.96
CA TRP A 51 5.72 10.94 14.64
C TRP A 51 4.88 10.82 13.37
N ALA A 52 5.08 9.78 12.57
CA ALA A 52 4.37 9.63 11.31
C ALA A 52 2.99 9.03 11.54
N GLN A 53 1.96 9.69 11.02
CA GLN A 53 0.58 9.23 11.08
C GLN A 53 0.26 8.37 9.85
N PRO A 54 -0.54 7.29 10.00
CA PRO A 54 -1.00 6.53 8.85
C PRO A 54 -1.84 7.42 7.93
N MET A 55 -1.46 7.46 6.66
CA MET A 55 -2.10 8.29 5.64
C MET A 55 -2.75 7.39 4.60
N THR A 56 -4.03 7.61 4.35
CA THR A 56 -4.71 6.97 3.22
C THR A 56 -4.35 7.72 1.94
N VAL A 57 -3.70 7.05 1.00
CA VAL A 57 -3.20 7.66 -0.24
C VAL A 57 -4.06 7.38 -1.45
N GLY A 58 -5.02 6.46 -1.32
CA GLY A 58 -5.98 6.20 -2.39
C GLY A 58 -6.79 4.94 -2.15
N LYS A 59 -7.55 4.55 -3.17
CA LYS A 59 -8.29 3.30 -3.21
C LYS A 59 -7.88 2.47 -4.42
N TRP A 60 -7.81 1.15 -4.25
CA TRP A 60 -7.44 0.17 -5.27
C TRP A 60 -8.63 -0.64 -5.80
N ARG A 61 -9.85 -0.28 -5.40
CA ARG A 61 -11.10 -0.96 -5.77
C ARG A 61 -11.90 -0.15 -6.79
#